data_AF-A0A2Z6QG26-F1
#
_entry.id   AF-A0A2Z6QG26-F1
#
_cell.length_a   1.000
_cell.length_b   1.000
_cell.length_c   1.000
_cell.angle_alpha   90.00
_cell.angle_beta   90.00
_cell.angle_gamma   90.00
#
_symmetry.space_group_name_H-M   'P 1'
#
loop_
_entity.id
_entity.type
_entity.pdbx_description
1 polymer ?
#
loop_
_entity_poly.entity_id
_entity_poly.type
_entity_poly.pdbx_seq_one_letter_code
_entity_poly.pdbx_strand_id
1 'polypeptide(L)'
;MRKDHISLMLDILDGLREEPTPNTNVKFVELYRKCWDCEPDKRPDIRQVNSELNSIDFVDNNVSSIFYSNRDINEKIESEDSDLSNCEEDCDINKYELNQIATLD
;
A
#
# COMPACT_ATOMS: atom_id res chain seq x y z
N MET A 1 -1.93 20.27 -3.47
CA MET A 1 -2.24 20.18 -2.03
C MET A 1 -1.36 19.09 -1.45
N ARG A 2 -0.55 19.38 -0.42
CA ARG A 2 0.10 18.31 0.36
C ARG A 2 -1.01 17.50 1.01
N LYS A 3 -1.05 16.19 0.78
CA LYS A 3 -1.83 15.31 1.66
C LYS A 3 -1.21 15.43 3.04
N ASP A 4 -2.02 15.75 4.04
CA ASP A 4 -1.56 15.72 5.41
C ASP A 4 -1.38 14.25 5.85
N HIS A 5 -0.45 14.01 6.79
CA HIS A 5 -0.13 12.66 7.24
C HIS A 5 -1.34 11.96 7.88
N ILE A 6 -2.22 12.74 8.51
CA ILE A 6 -3.43 12.25 9.18
C ILE A 6 -4.42 11.68 8.15
N SER A 7 -4.69 12.40 7.07
CA SER A 7 -5.54 11.98 5.96
C SER A 7 -4.97 10.74 5.29
N LEU A 8 -3.65 10.65 5.10
CA LEU A 8 -3.04 9.44 4.54
C LEU A 8 -3.24 8.24 5.47
N MET A 9 -3.09 8.41 6.78
CA MET A 9 -3.33 7.32 7.73
C MET A 9 -4.79 6.87 7.75
N LEU A 10 -5.74 7.82 7.76
CA LEU A 10 -7.16 7.51 7.68
C LEU A 10 -7.48 6.75 6.38
N ASP A 11 -6.95 7.22 5.25
CA ASP A 11 -7.09 6.52 3.96
C ASP A 11 -6.56 5.06 4.06
N ILE A 12 -5.39 4.84 4.68
CA ILE A 12 -4.79 3.50 4.84
C ILE A 12 -5.64 2.60 5.75
N LEU A 13 -6.21 3.16 6.83
CA LEU A 13 -7.13 2.45 7.72
C LEU A 13 -8.42 2.05 7.00
N ASP A 14 -8.91 2.92 6.11
CA ASP A 14 -10.06 2.67 5.23
C ASP A 14 -9.75 1.71 4.06
N GLY A 15 -8.52 1.19 4.00
CA GLY A 15 -8.10 0.18 3.03
C GLY A 15 -7.44 0.73 1.77
N LEU A 16 -7.08 2.02 1.74
CA LEU A 16 -6.24 2.56 0.66
C LEU A 16 -4.91 1.79 0.63
N ARG A 17 -4.56 1.33 -0.57
CA ARG A 17 -3.34 0.60 -0.89
C ARG A 17 -2.79 1.09 -2.22
N GLU A 18 -1.54 0.78 -2.50
CA GLU A 18 -0.92 1.19 -3.77
C GLU A 18 -1.55 0.46 -4.96
N GLU A 19 -1.68 1.15 -6.07
CA GLU A 19 -2.07 0.54 -7.34
C GLU A 19 -0.87 -0.18 -7.95
N PRO A 20 -1.03 -1.38 -8.51
CA PRO A 20 0.06 -2.07 -9.17
C PRO A 20 0.67 -1.25 -10.30
N THR A 21 2.00 -1.14 -10.29
CA THR A 21 2.75 -0.51 -11.39
C THR A 21 2.55 -1.31 -12.68
N PRO A 22 2.41 -0.64 -13.85
CA PRO A 22 2.31 -1.34 -15.13
C PRO A 22 3.43 -2.34 -15.34
N ASN A 23 3.11 -3.47 -15.97
CA ASN A 23 4.05 -4.55 -16.28
C ASN A 23 4.66 -5.24 -15.05
N THR A 24 4.11 -5.03 -13.85
CA THR A 24 4.47 -5.83 -12.67
C THR A 24 3.93 -7.24 -12.81
N ASN A 25 4.73 -8.24 -12.44
CA ASN A 25 4.33 -9.65 -12.44
C ASN A 25 3.11 -9.87 -11.53
N VAL A 26 2.05 -10.48 -12.04
CA VAL A 26 0.80 -10.71 -11.27
C VAL A 26 1.02 -11.51 -9.98
N LYS A 27 1.92 -12.49 -9.97
CA LYS A 27 2.21 -13.27 -8.77
C LYS A 27 2.91 -12.42 -7.72
N PHE A 28 3.76 -11.49 -8.15
CA PHE A 28 4.36 -10.52 -7.23
C PHE A 28 3.31 -9.57 -6.65
N VAL A 29 2.35 -9.12 -7.49
CA VAL A 29 1.22 -8.30 -7.05
C VAL A 29 0.37 -9.02 -6.01
N GLU A 30 0.05 -10.29 -6.25
CA GLU A 30 -0.68 -11.11 -5.29
C GLU A 30 0.10 -11.30 -3.98
N LEU A 31 1.41 -11.49 -4.06
CA LEU A 31 2.26 -11.65 -2.88
C LEU A 31 2.29 -10.40 -2.01
N TYR A 32 2.66 -9.23 -2.55
CA TYR A 32 2.71 -8.01 -1.72
C TYR A 32 1.32 -7.63 -1.22
N ARG A 33 0.26 -8.02 -1.94
CA ARG A 33 -1.11 -7.84 -1.47
C ARG A 33 -1.46 -8.65 -0.23
N LYS A 34 -0.87 -9.83 -0.05
CA LYS A 34 -1.00 -10.59 1.20
C LYS A 34 -0.17 -9.97 2.34
N CYS A 35 0.99 -9.39 2.02
CA CYS A 35 1.92 -8.84 3.01
C CYS A 35 1.35 -7.64 3.79
N TRP A 36 0.43 -6.87 3.21
CA TRP A 36 -0.17 -5.68 3.83
C TRP A 36 -1.66 -5.87 4.21
N ASP A 37 -2.08 -7.13 4.45
CA ASP A 37 -3.42 -7.44 4.96
C ASP A 37 -3.69 -6.66 6.26
N CYS A 38 -4.91 -6.16 6.41
CA CYS A 38 -5.31 -5.41 7.59
C CYS A 38 -5.22 -6.27 8.86
N GLU A 39 -5.49 -7.57 8.76
CA GLU A 39 -5.34 -8.54 9.85
C GLU A 39 -3.88 -9.04 9.91
N PRO A 40 -3.10 -8.70 10.96
CA PRO A 40 -1.69 -9.08 11.04
C PRO A 40 -1.46 -10.59 10.95
N ASP A 41 -2.36 -11.40 11.52
CA ASP A 41 -2.24 -12.86 11.54
C ASP A 41 -2.46 -13.50 10.16
N LYS A 42 -3.04 -12.78 9.20
CA LYS A 42 -3.20 -13.24 7.81
C LYS A 42 -1.98 -12.97 6.95
N ARG A 43 -1.03 -12.17 7.43
CA ARG A 43 0.18 -11.84 6.68
C ARG A 43 1.09 -13.06 6.62
N PRO A 44 1.72 -13.34 5.47
CA PRO A 44 2.69 -14.42 5.37
C PRO A 44 3.93 -14.11 6.21
N ASP A 45 4.53 -15.14 6.80
CA ASP A 45 5.84 -15.00 7.44
C ASP A 45 6.95 -14.83 6.40
N ILE A 46 8.12 -14.36 6.85
CA ILE A 46 9.24 -14.06 5.94
C ILE A 46 9.74 -15.28 5.15
N ARG A 47 9.57 -16.50 5.68
CA ARG A 47 9.96 -17.74 4.98
C ARG A 47 8.96 -18.06 3.87
N GLN A 48 7.66 -17.87 4.11
CA GLN A 48 6.62 -17.98 3.10
C GLN A 48 6.82 -16.96 1.98
N VAL A 49 7.06 -15.69 2.33
CA VAL A 49 7.40 -14.63 1.36
C VAL A 49 8.60 -15.01 0.52
N ASN A 50 9.69 -15.44 1.15
CA ASN A 50 10.90 -15.86 0.43
C ASN A 50 10.65 -17.07 -0.48
N SER A 51 9.83 -18.04 -0.04
CA SER A 51 9.46 -19.19 -0.86
C SER A 51 8.62 -18.79 -2.07
N GLU A 52 7.63 -17.91 -1.90
CA GLU A 52 6.79 -17.41 -3.00
C GLU A 52 7.66 -16.60 -4.00
N LEU A 53 8.52 -15.71 -3.52
CA LEU A 53 9.45 -14.94 -4.38
C LEU A 53 10.33 -15.85 -5.25
N ASN A 54 10.92 -16.90 -4.66
CA ASN A 54 11.77 -17.84 -5.41
C ASN A 54 10.99 -18.67 -6.44
N SER A 55 9.66 -18.74 -6.33
CA SER A 55 8.79 -19.43 -7.29
C SER A 55 8.23 -18.53 -8.39
N ILE A 56 8.49 -17.22 -8.32
CA ILE A 56 8.05 -16.26 -9.34
C ILE A 56 9.08 -16.27 -10.47
N ASP A 57 8.71 -16.89 -11.58
CA ASP A 57 9.50 -16.83 -12.80
C ASP A 57 9.46 -15.42 -13.40
N PHE A 58 10.64 -14.83 -13.64
CA PHE A 58 10.79 -13.53 -14.29
C PHE A 58 10.27 -13.50 -15.74
N VAL A 59 10.07 -14.67 -16.36
CA VAL A 59 9.74 -14.81 -17.79
C VAL A 59 8.23 -14.82 -18.03
N ASP A 60 7.42 -15.17 -17.02
CA ASP A 60 5.96 -15.23 -17.15
C ASP A 60 5.35 -13.82 -17.00
N ASN A 61 5.41 -13.08 -18.10
CA ASN A 61 4.72 -11.82 -18.34
C ASN A 61 3.20 -12.02 -18.49
N ASN A 62 2.55 -12.70 -17.55
CA ASN A 62 1.12 -12.45 -17.32
C ASN A 62 1.03 -11.05 -16.72
N VAL A 63 1.29 -10.02 -17.55
CA VAL A 63 1.06 -8.62 -17.23
C VAL A 63 -0.40 -8.53 -16.87
N SER A 64 -0.70 -7.90 -15.73
CA SER A 64 -2.07 -7.59 -15.34
C SER A 64 -2.66 -6.56 -16.33
N SER A 65 -3.00 -7.01 -17.54
CA SER A 65 -3.73 -6.21 -18.54
C SER A 65 -5.16 -5.92 -18.09
N ILE A 66 -5.60 -6.48 -16.95
CA ILE A 66 -6.96 -6.36 -16.43
C ILE A 66 -7.27 -4.94 -15.93
N PHE A 67 -6.27 -4.08 -15.64
CA PHE A 67 -6.53 -2.73 -15.12
C PHE A 67 -6.32 -1.57 -16.11
N TYR A 68 -5.79 -1.81 -17.32
CA TYR A 68 -5.39 -0.74 -18.26
C TYR A 68 -6.40 -0.39 -19.35
N SER A 69 -7.67 -0.76 -19.19
CA SER A 69 -8.69 -0.11 -20.01
C SER A 69 -8.97 1.29 -19.45
N ASN A 70 -8.16 2.25 -19.92
CA ASN A 70 -8.30 3.72 -19.84
C ASN A 70 -7.55 4.46 -18.69
N ARG A 71 -6.24 4.67 -18.83
CA ARG A 71 -5.66 6.02 -18.65
C ARG A 71 -4.25 6.12 -19.25
N ASP A 72 -4.04 7.19 -20.00
CA ASP A 72 -2.88 7.48 -20.84
C ASP A 72 -1.53 7.45 -20.11
N ILE A 73 -0.53 6.92 -20.80
CA ILE A 73 0.88 6.88 -20.39
C ILE A 73 1.55 8.20 -20.78
N ASN A 74 1.91 9.00 -19.79
CA ASN A 74 2.94 10.06 -19.75
C ASN A 74 3.04 10.42 -18.24
N GLU A 75 4.15 10.45 -17.52
CA GLU A 75 5.54 10.74 -17.83
C GLU A 75 6.42 10.30 -16.62
N LYS A 76 7.67 9.95 -16.92
CA LYS A 76 8.92 10.32 -16.21
C LYS A 76 9.11 9.94 -14.72
N ILE A 77 9.97 8.93 -14.51
CA ILE A 77 10.56 8.56 -13.21
C ILE A 77 11.70 9.54 -12.89
N GLU A 78 11.55 10.35 -11.85
CA GLU A 78 12.64 11.05 -11.18
C GLU A 78 12.78 10.47 -9.76
N SER A 79 13.96 9.94 -9.47
CA SER A 79 14.31 9.40 -8.16
C SER A 79 14.95 10.50 -7.33
N GLU A 80 14.26 10.95 -6.28
CA GLU A 80 14.87 11.73 -5.20
C GLU A 80 14.55 11.04 -3.88
N ASP A 81 15.56 10.32 -3.38
CA ASP A 81 15.60 9.78 -2.03
C ASP A 81 16.24 10.85 -1.14
N SER A 82 15.41 11.70 -0.57
CA SER A 82 15.78 12.57 0.55
C SER A 82 14.53 13.06 1.24
N ASP A 83 14.18 12.47 2.39
CA ASP A 83 13.59 13.20 3.52
C ASP A 83 13.55 12.29 4.76
N LEU A 84 14.70 12.17 5.44
CA LEU A 84 14.76 11.83 6.86
C LEU A 84 14.87 13.14 7.67
N SER A 85 13.81 13.95 7.71
CA SER A 85 13.71 15.02 8.70
C SER A 85 12.27 15.52 8.89
N ASN A 86 11.51 14.87 9.77
CA ASN A 86 10.95 15.46 10.99
C ASN A 86 10.03 14.42 11.65
N CYS A 87 10.40 13.89 12.81
CA CYS A 87 9.44 13.23 13.68
C CYS A 87 8.61 14.30 14.40
N GLU A 88 7.63 14.86 13.68
CA GLU A 88 6.60 15.68 14.31
C GLU A 88 5.51 14.76 14.86
N GLU A 89 5.32 14.87 16.19
CA GLU A 89 4.29 14.29 17.07
C GLU A 89 3.51 13.07 16.55
N ASP A 90 3.66 11.96 17.28
CA ASP A 90 2.86 10.75 17.14
C ASP A 90 1.39 11.11 16.92
N CYS A 91 0.91 10.77 15.73
CA CYS A 91 -0.46 10.89 15.29
C CYS A 91 -1.32 9.87 16.07
N ASP A 92 -1.64 10.21 17.31
CA ASP A 92 -2.58 9.47 18.16
C ASP A 92 -3.96 9.40 17.49
N ILE A 93 -4.21 8.33 16.75
CA ILE A 93 -5.49 8.04 16.06
C ILE A 93 -6.66 8.06 17.06
N ASN A 94 -6.40 7.67 18.31
CA ASN A 94 -7.36 7.62 19.42
C ASN A 94 -7.99 8.98 19.78
N LYS A 95 -7.40 10.10 19.34
CA LYS A 95 -7.95 11.44 19.58
C LYS A 95 -9.22 11.72 18.76
N TYR A 96 -9.41 11.03 17.63
CA TYR A 96 -10.57 11.23 16.77
C TYR A 96 -11.74 10.28 17.08
N GLU A 97 -11.48 9.12 17.71
CA GLU A 97 -12.53 8.16 18.06
C GLU A 97 -13.35 8.58 19.31
N LEU A 98 -12.79 9.38 20.23
CA LEU A 98 -13.53 9.85 21.42
C LEU A 98 -14.62 10.88 21.10
N ASN A 99 -14.57 11.53 19.93
CA ASN A 99 -15.54 12.57 19.57
C ASN A 99 -16.79 12.04 18.85
N GLN A 100 -16.84 10.74 18.53
CA GLN A 100 -18.01 10.11 17.88
C GLN A 100 -18.88 9.27 18.82
N ILE A 101 -18.41 8.99 20.05
CA ILE A 101 -19.16 8.20 21.04
C ILE A 101 -19.92 9.12 22.02
N ALA A 102 -19.58 10.42 22.10
CA ALA A 102 -20.12 11.37 23.07
C ALA A 102 -21.36 12.17 22.58
N THR A 103 -22.04 11.76 21.51
CA THR A 103 -23.26 12.43 21.01
C THR A 103 -24.52 11.55 21.02
N LEU A 104 -24.50 10.45 21.77
CA LEU A 104 -25.68 9.67 22.12
C LEU A 104 -25.91 9.71 23.63
N ASP A 105 -26.40 10.85 24.12
CA ASP A 105 -27.20 11.01 25.35
C ASP A 105 -28.12 12.23 25.20
#